data_AF-D5X5Q0-F1
#
_entry.id   AF-D5X5Q0-F1
#
_cell.length_a   1.000
_cell.length_b   1.000
_cell.length_c   1.000
_cell.angle_alpha   90.00
_cell.angle_beta   90.00
_cell.angle_gamma   90.00
#
_symmetry.space_group_name_H-M   'P 1'
#
loop_
_entity.id
_entity.type
_entity.pdbx_description
1 polymer ?
#
loop_
_entity_poly.entity_id
_entity_poly.type
_entity_poly.pdbx_seq_one_letter_code
_entity_poly.pdbx_strand_id
1 'polypeptide(L)'
;MNKCIVNGTVTFQQTPCPSAQVRNPPSIDELNAAEKKKRAAQAAAQAAKQTTQPHATSLSGSSAATVSGFTCDGRIHCSQMRSCAEAKYFLAHCPGVKMDGNRDGTPCEQQWCSR
;
A
#
# COMPACT_ATOMS: atom_id res chain seq x y z
N MET A 1 -37.71 14.09 20.10
CA MET A 1 -37.68 12.64 20.39
C MET A 1 -36.25 12.16 20.23
N ASN A 2 -35.58 11.82 21.33
CA ASN A 2 -34.18 11.40 21.36
C ASN A 2 -34.12 9.88 21.20
N LYS A 3 -33.31 9.40 20.25
CA LYS A 3 -33.05 7.98 20.07
C LYS A 3 -31.99 7.54 21.09
N CYS A 4 -32.39 6.71 22.06
CA CYS A 4 -31.51 6.19 23.10
C CYS A 4 -31.28 4.68 22.89
N ILE A 5 -30.10 4.18 23.26
CA ILE A 5 -29.78 2.73 23.21
C ILE A 5 -29.56 2.24 24.63
N VAL A 6 -30.58 1.63 25.23
CA VAL A 6 -30.54 1.13 26.62
C VAL A 6 -30.43 -0.39 26.58
N ASN A 7 -29.34 -0.95 27.11
CA ASN A 7 -29.07 -2.41 27.08
C ASN A 7 -29.19 -3.04 25.68
N GLY A 8 -28.75 -2.35 24.62
CA GLY A 8 -28.82 -2.83 23.24
C GLY A 8 -30.18 -2.65 22.55
N THR A 9 -31.22 -2.25 23.29
CA THR A 9 -32.54 -1.95 22.74
C THR A 9 -32.67 -0.47 22.38
N VAL A 10 -33.12 -0.19 21.15
CA VAL A 10 -33.36 1.17 20.67
C VAL A 10 -34.71 1.66 21.19
N THR A 11 -34.70 2.74 21.96
CA THR A 11 -35.92 3.40 22.48
C THR A 11 -35.94 4.87 22.07
N PHE A 12 -37.14 5.45 21.96
CA PHE A 12 -37.31 6.87 21.63
C PHE A 12 -37.93 7.58 22.83
N GLN A 13 -37.20 8.52 23.43
CA GLN A 13 -37.62 9.21 24.64
C GLN A 13 -37.69 10.72 24.41
N GLN A 14 -38.57 11.42 25.11
CA GLN A 14 -38.66 12.89 25.02
C GLN A 14 -37.65 13.60 25.92
N THR A 15 -37.16 12.92 26.95
CA THR A 15 -36.14 13.42 27.88
C THR A 15 -34.72 13.20 27.34
N PRO A 16 -33.72 14.00 27.78
CA PRO A 16 -32.32 13.74 27.48
C PRO A 16 -31.92 12.34 27.94
N CYS A 17 -31.22 11.56 27.10
CA CYS A 17 -30.85 10.18 27.45
C CYS A 17 -30.00 10.18 28.73
N PRO A 18 -30.26 9.29 29.70
CA PRO A 18 -29.45 9.19 30.91
C PRO A 18 -28.01 8.85 30.52
N SER A 19 -27.07 9.78 30.77
CA SER A 19 -25.67 9.65 30.32
C SER A 19 -24.86 8.59 31.10
N ALA A 20 -25.51 7.82 31.97
CA ALA A 20 -24.93 6.72 32.73
C ALA A 20 -24.76 5.42 31.91
N GLN A 21 -24.83 5.46 30.58
CA GLN A 21 -24.34 4.33 29.78
C GLN A 21 -22.82 4.25 29.91
N VAL A 22 -22.37 3.29 30.72
CA VAL A 22 -21.01 2.75 30.65
C VAL A 22 -20.79 2.31 29.21
N ARG A 23 -20.10 3.13 28.42
CA ARG A 23 -19.52 2.65 27.16
C ARG A 23 -18.48 1.64 27.60
N ASN A 24 -18.71 0.36 27.33
CA ASN A 24 -17.66 -0.66 27.37
C ASN A 24 -17.00 -0.64 25.98
N PRO A 25 -15.93 0.17 25.76
CA PRO A 25 -15.15 0.02 24.55
C PRO A 25 -14.55 -1.39 24.52
N PRO A 26 -14.44 -2.01 23.34
CA PRO A 26 -13.75 -3.28 23.21
C PRO A 26 -12.31 -3.15 23.73
N SER A 27 -11.86 -4.14 24.49
CA SER A 27 -10.48 -4.20 24.98
C SER A 27 -9.50 -4.32 23.82
N ILE A 28 -8.25 -3.89 24.04
CA ILE A 28 -7.16 -4.02 23.05
C ILE A 28 -6.98 -5.46 22.59
N ASP A 29 -7.13 -6.43 23.50
CA ASP A 29 -7.09 -7.87 23.19
C ASP A 29 -8.18 -8.29 22.19
N GLU A 30 -9.39 -7.75 22.34
CA GLU A 30 -10.54 -8.07 21.48
C GLU A 30 -10.38 -7.49 20.07
N LEU A 31 -9.81 -6.30 19.97
CA LEU A 31 -9.44 -5.68 18.70
C LEU A 31 -8.34 -6.49 17.99
N ASN A 32 -7.32 -6.93 18.72
CA ASN A 32 -6.23 -7.74 18.18
C ASN A 32 -6.71 -9.14 17.74
N ALA A 33 -7.59 -9.77 18.52
CA ALA A 33 -8.20 -11.05 18.19
C ALA A 33 -9.10 -10.94 16.94
N ALA A 34 -9.85 -9.85 16.80
CA ALA A 34 -10.66 -9.58 15.62
C ALA A 34 -9.81 -9.36 14.36
N GLU A 35 -8.70 -8.62 14.47
CA GLU A 35 -7.78 -8.43 13.34
C GLU A 35 -7.10 -9.75 12.94
N LYS A 36 -6.67 -10.56 13.92
CA LYS A 36 -6.10 -11.89 13.65
C LYS A 36 -7.09 -12.81 12.93
N LYS A 37 -8.36 -12.83 13.35
CA LYS A 37 -9.43 -13.58 12.65
C LYS A 37 -9.66 -13.08 11.22
N LYS A 38 -9.64 -11.76 10.99
CA LYS A 38 -9.78 -11.19 9.64
C LYS A 38 -8.61 -11.57 8.73
N ARG A 39 -7.37 -11.50 9.21
CA ARG A 39 -6.18 -11.89 8.42
C ARG A 39 -6.19 -13.38 8.05
N ALA A 40 -6.60 -14.26 8.95
CA ALA A 40 -6.71 -15.69 8.67
C ALA A 40 -7.73 -15.99 7.55
N ALA A 41 -8.89 -15.31 7.57
CA ALA A 41 -9.89 -15.45 6.51
C ALA A 41 -9.41 -14.90 5.16
N GLN A 42 -8.66 -13.79 5.18
CA GLN A 42 -8.10 -13.20 3.96
C GLN A 42 -6.97 -14.03 3.36
N ALA A 43 -6.14 -14.68 4.19
CA ALA A 43 -5.09 -15.59 3.72
C ALA A 43 -5.68 -16.80 2.96
N ALA A 44 -6.81 -17.33 3.42
CA ALA A 44 -7.53 -18.41 2.72
C ALA A 44 -8.16 -17.94 1.39
N ALA A 45 -8.62 -16.69 1.31
CA ALA A 45 -9.23 -16.13 0.10
C ALA A 45 -8.20 -15.67 -0.97
N GLN A 46 -6.97 -15.32 -0.56
CA GLN A 46 -5.92 -14.89 -1.48
C GLN A 46 -5.31 -16.05 -2.30
N ALA A 47 -5.43 -17.29 -1.83
CA ALA A 47 -5.03 -18.48 -2.58
C ALA A 47 -5.91 -18.73 -3.84
N ALA A 48 -7.13 -18.19 -3.89
CA ALA A 48 -8.08 -18.41 -5.00
C ALA A 48 -8.11 -17.27 -6.05
N LYS A 49 -7.40 -16.16 -5.83
CA LYS A 49 -7.38 -15.00 -6.76
C LYS A 49 -6.05 -14.81 -7.52
N GLN A 50 -5.06 -15.67 -7.31
CA GLN A 50 -3.81 -15.64 -8.08
C GLN A 50 -3.82 -16.49 -9.37
N THR A 51 -4.98 -17.05 -9.75
CA THR A 51 -5.16 -17.79 -11.02
C THR A 51 -5.84 -16.89 -12.07
N THR A 52 -5.21 -15.77 -12.42
CA THR A 52 -5.40 -15.07 -13.73
C THR A 52 -4.33 -14.00 -13.94
N GLN A 53 -3.09 -14.29 -13.54
CA GLN A 53 -1.94 -13.61 -14.15
C GLN A 53 -1.43 -14.57 -15.23
N PRO A 54 -1.42 -14.21 -16.53
CA PRO A 54 -0.59 -14.92 -17.49
C PRO A 54 0.87 -14.68 -17.08
N HIS A 55 1.41 -15.55 -16.23
CA HIS A 55 2.84 -15.73 -16.10
C HIS A 55 3.31 -16.41 -17.39
N ALA A 56 3.48 -15.61 -18.43
CA ALA A 56 4.27 -16.02 -19.57
C ALA A 56 5.71 -16.15 -19.07
N THR A 57 6.17 -17.39 -18.95
CA THR A 57 7.60 -17.71 -18.99
C THR A 57 8.16 -17.06 -20.25
N SER A 58 9.01 -16.05 -20.08
CA SER A 58 9.83 -15.53 -21.16
C SER A 58 11.23 -15.32 -20.61
N LEU A 59 11.94 -16.44 -20.47
CA LEU A 59 13.39 -16.43 -20.47
C LEU A 59 13.83 -15.93 -21.85
N SER A 60 14.59 -14.83 -21.85
CA SER A 60 15.31 -14.24 -22.97
C SER A 60 14.58 -13.15 -23.78
N GLY A 61 15.18 -11.95 -23.78
CA GLY A 61 15.22 -11.10 -24.97
C GLY A 61 14.56 -9.73 -24.87
N SER A 62 15.37 -8.72 -24.57
CA SER A 62 15.20 -7.32 -24.99
C SER A 62 14.05 -6.51 -24.39
N SER A 63 14.44 -5.75 -23.38
CA SER A 63 13.88 -4.52 -22.85
C SER A 63 13.24 -3.60 -23.91
N ALA A 64 11.97 -3.80 -24.22
CA ALA A 64 11.10 -2.70 -24.62
C ALA A 64 10.31 -2.33 -23.37
N ALA A 65 10.94 -1.51 -22.51
CA ALA A 65 10.25 -0.92 -21.38
C ALA A 65 9.07 -0.13 -21.92
N THR A 66 7.87 -0.68 -21.81
CA THR A 66 6.63 0.09 -21.93
C THR A 66 6.79 1.26 -20.97
N VAL A 67 7.07 2.44 -21.52
CA VAL A 67 7.32 3.68 -20.77
C VAL A 67 6.00 4.07 -20.13
N SER A 68 5.68 3.39 -19.03
CA SER A 68 4.59 3.73 -18.14
C SER A 68 4.96 5.11 -17.62
N GLY A 69 4.16 6.13 -17.96
CA GLY A 69 4.51 7.54 -17.77
C GLY A 69 5.18 7.82 -16.43
N PHE A 70 6.49 8.04 -16.47
CA PHE A 70 7.27 8.37 -15.30
C PHE A 70 6.97 9.83 -14.93
N THR A 71 6.66 10.08 -13.65
CA THR A 71 6.40 11.43 -13.15
C THR A 71 7.30 11.68 -11.96
N CYS A 72 7.78 12.92 -11.82
CA CYS A 72 8.59 13.34 -10.70
C CYS A 72 7.75 13.39 -9.42
N ASP A 73 7.75 12.29 -8.68
CA ASP A 73 7.00 12.12 -7.42
C ASP A 73 7.86 12.43 -6.17
N GLY A 74 9.04 13.04 -6.35
CA GLY A 74 9.97 13.34 -5.25
C GLY A 74 10.88 12.18 -4.83
N ARG A 75 10.89 11.07 -5.59
CA ARG A 75 11.85 9.98 -5.40
C ARG A 75 13.25 10.41 -5.83
N ILE A 76 14.21 10.31 -4.91
CA ILE A 76 15.61 10.75 -5.14
C ILE A 76 16.66 9.65 -4.99
N HIS A 77 16.28 8.45 -4.52
CA HIS A 77 17.22 7.33 -4.29
C HIS A 77 16.86 6.09 -5.11
N CYS A 78 17.88 5.27 -5.39
CA CYS A 78 17.74 4.06 -6.18
C CYS A 78 16.78 3.02 -5.60
N SER A 79 16.75 2.83 -4.28
CA SER A 79 15.82 1.87 -3.65
C SER A 79 14.35 2.19 -3.87
N GLN A 80 14.03 3.43 -4.27
CA GLN A 80 12.66 3.86 -4.56
C GLN A 80 12.24 3.59 -6.00
N MET A 81 13.18 3.18 -6.86
CA MET A 81 12.95 2.92 -8.27
C MET A 81 12.64 1.47 -8.55
N ARG A 82 12.17 1.19 -9.75
CA ARG A 82 11.78 -0.17 -10.16
C ARG A 82 12.49 -0.63 -11.42
N SER A 83 13.21 0.25 -12.11
CA SER A 83 13.93 -0.10 -13.34
C SER A 83 15.02 0.91 -13.70
N CYS A 84 15.97 0.48 -14.54
CA CYS A 84 17.02 1.35 -15.07
C CYS A 84 16.45 2.47 -15.96
N ALA A 85 15.43 2.17 -16.77
CA ALA A 85 14.78 3.16 -17.64
C ALA A 85 14.08 4.25 -16.82
N GLU A 86 13.39 3.88 -15.73
CA GLU A 86 12.81 4.83 -14.77
C GLU A 86 13.91 5.68 -14.14
N ALA A 87 15.02 5.08 -13.74
CA ALA A 87 16.16 5.80 -13.16
C ALA A 87 16.76 6.84 -14.10
N LYS A 88 16.96 6.47 -15.36
CA LYS A 88 17.45 7.39 -16.40
C LYS A 88 16.45 8.51 -16.67
N TYR A 89 15.15 8.21 -16.67
CA TYR A 89 14.12 9.24 -16.83
C TYR A 89 14.20 10.28 -15.71
N PHE A 90 14.24 9.84 -14.46
CA PHE A 90 14.31 10.73 -13.30
C PHE A 90 15.61 11.53 -13.26
N LEU A 91 16.75 10.93 -13.63
CA LEU A 91 18.02 11.65 -13.74
C LEU A 91 17.95 12.80 -14.75
N ALA A 92 17.25 12.59 -15.87
CA ALA A 92 17.14 13.58 -16.94
C ALA A 92 16.00 14.60 -16.76
N HIS A 93 14.89 14.21 -16.10
CA HIS A 93 13.66 15.01 -16.05
C HIS A 93 13.31 15.56 -14.66
N CYS A 94 13.87 14.99 -13.59
CA CYS A 94 13.50 15.37 -12.22
C CYS A 94 14.64 16.10 -11.49
N PRO A 95 14.37 17.28 -10.89
CA PRO A 95 15.37 17.99 -10.11
C PRO A 95 15.67 17.29 -8.78
N GLY A 96 16.91 17.38 -8.29
CA GLY A 96 17.30 16.94 -6.94
C GLY A 96 17.51 15.43 -6.77
N VAL A 97 17.55 14.65 -7.85
CA VAL A 97 17.84 13.22 -7.82
C VAL A 97 19.29 12.94 -7.39
N LYS A 98 19.47 11.97 -6.50
CA LYS A 98 20.76 11.52 -5.94
C LYS A 98 20.96 10.03 -6.22
N MET A 99 21.01 9.70 -7.51
CA MET A 99 21.07 8.31 -7.99
C MET A 99 22.31 8.00 -8.82
N ASP A 100 22.97 9.04 -9.33
CA ASP A 100 24.19 9.00 -10.14
C ASP A 100 25.34 9.52 -9.29
N GLY A 101 25.93 8.63 -8.48
CA GLY A 101 26.93 8.99 -7.47
C GLY A 101 28.30 9.35 -8.06
N ASN A 102 28.66 8.72 -9.17
CA ASN A 102 29.89 8.93 -9.94
C ASN A 102 29.74 9.95 -11.07
N ARG A 103 28.51 10.40 -11.37
CA ARG A 103 28.20 11.35 -12.45
C ARG A 103 28.58 10.85 -13.85
N ASP A 104 28.46 9.54 -14.06
CA ASP A 104 28.73 8.92 -15.36
C ASP A 104 27.47 8.92 -16.27
N GLY A 105 26.33 9.37 -15.73
CA GLY A 105 25.05 9.36 -16.45
C GLY A 105 24.31 8.02 -16.38
N THR A 106 24.83 7.08 -15.59
CA THR A 106 24.17 5.81 -15.30
C THR A 106 23.68 5.80 -13.85
N PRO A 107 22.38 6.08 -13.61
CA PRO A 107 21.84 6.05 -12.27
C PRO A 107 21.67 4.60 -11.80
N CYS A 108 21.89 4.34 -10.51
CA CYS A 108 21.56 3.05 -9.89
C CYS A 108 22.23 1.80 -10.50
N GLU A 109 23.51 1.92 -10.85
CA GLU A 109 24.35 0.83 -11.41
C GLU A 109 24.35 -0.45 -10.56
N GLN A 110 24.19 -0.32 -9.23
CA GLN A 110 24.24 -1.46 -8.30
C GLN A 110 22.90 -2.19 -8.13
N GLN A 111 21.78 -1.59 -8.55
CA GLN A 111 20.45 -2.14 -8.29
C GLN A 111 19.64 -2.37 -9.56
N TRP A 112 19.62 -1.40 -10.48
CA TRP A 112 18.74 -1.45 -11.65
C TRP A 112 19.49 -1.47 -12.97
N CYS A 113 20.60 -0.73 -13.06
CA CYS A 113 21.42 -0.60 -14.26
C CYS A 113 22.65 -1.52 -14.24
N SER A 114 22.61 -2.63 -13.50
CA SER A 114 23.65 -3.66 -13.49
C SER A 114 23.60 -4.45 -14.79
N ARG A 115 24.22 -3.96 -15.85
CA ARG A 115 24.31 -4.65 -17.14
C ARG A 115 25.71 -4.59 -17.70
#